data_AF-A0A2A2R4E4-F1
#
_entry.id   AF-A0A2A2R4E4-F1
#
_cell.length_a   1.000
_cell.length_b   1.000
_cell.length_c   1.000
_cell.angle_alpha   90.00
_cell.angle_beta   90.00
_cell.angle_gamma   90.00
#
_symmetry.space_group_name_H-M   'P 1'
#
loop_
_entity.id
_entity.type
_entity.pdbx_description
1 polymer ?
#
loop_
_entity_poly.entity_id
_entity_poly.type
_entity_poly.pdbx_seq_one_letter_code
_entity_poly.pdbx_strand_id
1 'polypeptide(L)'
;MKQTVIILRALALAATLPFSTEAQTIIQWTGNGDANNSGIWSTTSNWDSGTPPGTSDTVTLGDVSTGTRTITYDSAASGYLTKLTLNQTTAGSANRLAIQRDLTLSGTLTLGATSGTSDVIIGNTTAKVTVNSTAGTGVVINNGGKLTLDFVTSSNTGSDLMAHTVVNSGGILQIGSSDSGTSAASSQVNITKNLTLNAGSSLILDTNSRPNTILGVRGNFIANGATITANSGTGGQIYLDSTTTSLTNTSIGSIDFTVRGSGSKTFTADTSLNRFYLVGRDNADLEVTLSAPSATSLYFTHLSANKTTTLKLASDLALAANAVQPKATGGVSTGTTTYAIDANGHTLDLTAGAEDGKWTPNKGNEQTSVWSLKNSGTANAGKIKAKAFDFSGTNVQTQVGAGLVLEAVSGANAASRANNLSGTGTIDSTSVFRFNATDPSQTGTLTSNRNIGVLEVASGTLTIVGDTDFTAAGGILINAGATLNLGSRMASSSSYTFGLNGANIGRLDGGSSATSLAGASIIFNLSSSIINGTYDPFVSEITGTPLSISITGAYTLNLTQSGNTWTGTAAGGETFSFSTETGYFVVSGVVPEPSSLSLLTLSLMAIGLFFRSSKYRTS
;
A
#
# COMPACT_ATOMS: atom_id res chain seq x y z
N MET A 1 -66.44 -6.24 -30.69
CA MET A 1 -66.42 -5.27 -31.80
C MET A 1 -64.98 -4.89 -32.07
N LYS A 2 -64.51 -5.10 -33.30
CA LYS A 2 -63.19 -4.72 -33.78
C LYS A 2 -63.11 -3.19 -33.84
N GLN A 3 -62.12 -2.59 -33.21
CA GLN A 3 -61.72 -1.21 -33.53
C GLN A 3 -60.25 -1.19 -33.92
N THR A 4 -60.08 -0.79 -35.16
CA THR A 4 -58.88 -0.76 -35.99
C THR A 4 -57.84 0.20 -35.41
N VAL A 5 -56.62 -0.30 -35.23
CA VAL A 5 -55.43 0.51 -34.95
C VAL A 5 -54.98 1.15 -36.27
N ILE A 6 -55.06 2.48 -36.35
CA ILE A 6 -54.44 3.27 -37.43
C ILE A 6 -53.05 3.68 -36.93
N ILE A 7 -52.01 3.00 -37.42
CA ILE A 7 -50.62 3.43 -37.25
C ILE A 7 -50.33 4.47 -38.32
N LEU A 8 -50.30 5.75 -37.93
CA LEU A 8 -49.78 6.83 -38.76
C LEU A 8 -48.25 6.71 -38.81
N ARG A 9 -47.71 6.12 -39.88
CA ARG A 9 -46.28 6.17 -40.19
C ARG A 9 -45.95 7.58 -40.70
N ALA A 10 -45.33 8.40 -39.85
CA ALA A 10 -44.66 9.60 -40.31
C ALA A 10 -43.39 9.18 -41.08
N LEU A 11 -43.47 9.27 -42.41
CA LEU A 11 -42.34 9.11 -43.31
C LEU A 11 -41.47 10.38 -43.18
N ALA A 12 -40.51 10.37 -42.26
CA ALA A 12 -39.46 11.38 -42.24
C ALA A 12 -38.55 11.10 -43.43
N LEU A 13 -38.80 11.81 -44.53
CA LEU A 13 -37.91 11.91 -45.67
C LEU A 13 -36.67 12.68 -45.20
N ALA A 14 -35.71 11.96 -44.59
CA ALA A 14 -34.39 12.50 -44.33
C ALA A 14 -33.74 12.74 -45.70
N ALA A 15 -33.70 14.01 -46.11
CA ALA A 15 -32.85 14.44 -47.20
C ALA A 15 -31.41 14.05 -46.85
N THR A 16 -30.90 12.99 -47.47
CA THR A 16 -29.48 12.68 -47.51
C THR A 16 -28.81 13.77 -48.34
N LEU A 17 -28.48 14.88 -47.71
CA LEU A 17 -27.47 15.78 -48.22
C LEU A 17 -26.17 14.96 -48.29
N PRO A 18 -25.53 14.84 -49.46
CA PRO A 18 -24.21 14.24 -49.52
C PRO A 18 -23.29 15.12 -48.69
N PHE A 19 -22.89 14.65 -47.50
CA PHE A 19 -21.65 15.12 -46.92
C PHE A 19 -20.56 14.70 -47.90
N SER A 20 -20.06 15.66 -48.68
CA SER A 20 -18.79 15.48 -49.36
C SER A 20 -17.76 15.22 -48.27
N THR A 21 -17.37 13.97 -48.08
CA THR A 21 -16.09 13.65 -47.46
C THR A 21 -15.04 14.31 -48.34
N GLU A 22 -14.58 15.51 -47.97
CA GLU A 22 -13.41 16.11 -48.60
C GLU A 22 -12.30 15.05 -48.61
N ALA A 23 -11.74 14.80 -49.79
CA ALA A 23 -10.63 13.88 -49.93
C ALA A 23 -9.49 14.40 -49.05
N GLN A 24 -9.04 13.62 -48.06
CA GLN A 24 -7.88 13.97 -47.26
C GLN A 24 -6.66 14.03 -48.18
N THR A 25 -6.07 15.21 -48.34
CA THR A 25 -4.83 15.37 -49.08
C THR A 25 -3.68 14.84 -48.23
N ILE A 26 -2.91 13.90 -48.78
CA ILE A 26 -1.64 13.48 -48.20
C ILE A 26 -0.57 14.40 -48.75
N ILE A 27 0.12 15.13 -47.89
CA ILE A 27 1.20 16.07 -48.25
C ILE A 27 2.53 15.52 -47.72
N GLN A 28 3.57 15.58 -48.55
CA GLN A 28 4.90 15.02 -48.27
C GLN A 28 6.00 16.07 -48.27
N TRP A 29 6.98 15.87 -47.39
CA TRP A 29 8.19 16.69 -47.36
C TRP A 29 9.12 16.33 -48.52
N THR A 30 9.45 17.32 -49.35
CA THR A 30 10.38 17.18 -50.48
C THR A 30 11.72 17.89 -50.23
N GLY A 31 11.81 18.74 -49.20
CA GLY A 31 13.04 19.46 -48.85
C GLY A 31 13.63 20.30 -49.99
N ASN A 32 12.75 20.88 -50.82
CA ASN A 32 13.12 21.64 -52.02
C ASN A 32 13.90 20.79 -53.06
N GLY A 33 13.46 19.54 -53.25
CA GLY A 33 14.01 18.61 -54.24
C GLY A 33 15.00 17.59 -53.68
N ASP A 34 15.43 17.74 -52.42
CA ASP A 34 16.18 16.72 -51.69
C ASP A 34 15.49 16.41 -50.36
N ALA A 35 14.93 15.20 -50.25
CA ALA A 35 14.21 14.76 -49.07
C ALA A 35 15.09 14.71 -47.80
N ASN A 36 16.42 14.69 -47.91
CA ASN A 36 17.32 14.72 -46.75
C ASN A 36 17.47 16.13 -46.15
N ASN A 37 17.07 17.18 -46.88
CA ASN A 37 17.24 18.55 -46.43
C ASN A 37 16.40 18.85 -45.19
N SER A 38 17.06 19.45 -44.22
CA SER A 38 16.42 20.12 -43.08
C SER A 38 15.72 21.40 -43.56
N GLY A 39 14.75 21.88 -42.79
CA GLY A 39 14.06 23.10 -43.19
C GLY A 39 12.93 23.53 -42.25
N ILE A 40 12.33 24.65 -42.62
CA ILE A 40 11.20 25.26 -41.92
C ILE A 40 9.90 24.77 -42.56
N TRP A 41 8.91 24.45 -41.72
CA TRP A 41 7.61 23.93 -42.14
C TRP A 41 6.83 24.92 -43.01
N SER A 42 6.85 26.21 -42.67
CA SER A 42 6.13 27.26 -43.41
C SER A 42 6.69 27.57 -44.80
N THR A 43 7.86 27.04 -45.19
CA THR A 43 8.45 27.26 -46.50
C THR A 43 7.75 26.43 -47.58
N THR A 44 7.04 27.09 -48.49
CA THR A 44 6.23 26.46 -49.56
C THR A 44 7.00 25.47 -50.44
N SER A 45 8.26 25.79 -50.80
CA SER A 45 9.09 24.96 -51.68
C SER A 45 9.51 23.62 -51.07
N ASN A 46 9.30 23.42 -49.76
CA ASN A 46 9.64 22.16 -49.10
C ASN A 46 8.56 21.08 -49.20
N TRP A 47 7.43 21.37 -49.85
CA TRP A 47 6.26 20.49 -49.93
C TRP A 47 5.93 20.12 -51.37
N ASP A 48 5.50 18.88 -51.58
CA ASP A 48 5.09 18.34 -52.89
C ASP A 48 3.87 19.05 -53.48
N SER A 49 2.95 19.53 -52.63
CA SER A 49 1.77 20.30 -53.01
C SER A 49 2.09 21.75 -53.42
N GLY A 50 3.30 22.25 -53.13
CA GLY A 50 3.66 23.66 -53.29
C GLY A 50 3.06 24.59 -52.21
N THR A 51 2.37 24.04 -51.21
CA THR A 51 1.81 24.78 -50.07
C THR A 51 2.07 24.05 -48.74
N PRO A 52 2.41 24.75 -47.65
CA PRO A 52 2.55 24.12 -46.35
C PRO A 52 1.25 23.44 -45.89
N PRO A 53 1.31 22.28 -45.24
CA PRO A 53 0.13 21.58 -44.73
C PRO A 53 -0.71 22.41 -43.75
N GLY A 54 -2.03 22.27 -43.87
CA GLY A 54 -3.07 22.93 -43.09
C GLY A 54 -4.06 21.99 -42.39
N THR A 55 -5.22 22.52 -42.01
CA THR A 55 -6.20 21.92 -41.09
C THR A 55 -6.75 20.55 -41.52
N SER A 56 -6.89 20.30 -42.82
CA SER A 56 -7.47 19.07 -43.39
C SER A 56 -6.43 18.06 -43.86
N ASP A 57 -5.15 18.39 -43.73
CA ASP A 57 -4.09 17.62 -44.39
C ASP A 57 -3.55 16.49 -43.49
N THR A 58 -3.20 15.38 -44.14
CA THR A 58 -2.40 14.32 -43.55
C THR A 58 -0.96 14.48 -44.01
N VAL A 59 -0.04 14.56 -43.06
CA VAL A 59 1.38 14.75 -43.35
C VAL A 59 2.15 13.46 -43.13
N THR A 60 2.99 13.13 -44.11
CA THR A 60 3.99 12.07 -43.98
C THR A 60 5.38 12.66 -44.18
N LEU A 61 6.23 12.57 -43.17
CA LEU A 61 7.64 12.91 -43.31
C LEU A 61 8.39 11.64 -43.67
N GLY A 62 8.64 11.45 -44.98
CA GLY A 62 9.28 10.24 -45.53
C GLY A 62 10.71 10.01 -45.02
N ASP A 63 11.30 8.87 -45.37
CA ASP A 63 12.62 8.46 -44.87
C ASP A 63 13.73 9.46 -45.21
N VAL A 64 14.73 9.51 -44.32
CA VAL A 64 16.04 10.11 -44.59
C VAL A 64 16.95 8.99 -45.10
N SER A 65 17.60 9.18 -46.25
CA SER A 65 18.50 8.18 -46.84
C SER A 65 19.90 8.23 -46.24
N THR A 66 20.36 9.39 -45.78
CA THR A 66 21.67 9.56 -45.14
C THR A 66 21.68 10.72 -44.15
N GLY A 67 22.37 10.54 -43.02
CA GLY A 67 22.60 11.63 -42.06
C GLY A 67 21.39 11.94 -41.19
N THR A 68 21.23 13.21 -40.81
CA THR A 68 20.12 13.68 -39.96
C THR A 68 19.37 14.81 -40.65
N ARG A 69 18.05 14.67 -40.74
CA ARG A 69 17.13 15.74 -41.13
C ARG A 69 16.42 16.29 -39.91
N THR A 70 16.34 17.61 -39.81
CA THR A 70 15.49 18.30 -38.82
C THR A 70 14.50 19.21 -39.54
N ILE A 71 13.21 18.95 -39.36
CA ILE A 71 12.12 19.81 -39.81
C ILE A 71 11.60 20.59 -38.61
N THR A 72 11.46 21.91 -38.75
CA THR A 72 10.95 22.78 -37.69
C THR A 72 9.53 23.19 -37.99
N TYR A 73 8.57 22.70 -37.19
CA TYR A 73 7.19 23.20 -37.15
C TYR A 73 7.16 24.55 -36.45
N ASP A 74 7.30 25.61 -37.24
CA ASP A 74 7.62 26.96 -36.81
C ASP A 74 6.37 27.80 -36.49
N SER A 75 6.61 29.04 -36.06
CA SER A 75 5.56 29.97 -35.67
C SER A 75 4.59 30.33 -36.81
N ALA A 76 4.99 30.21 -38.08
CA ALA A 76 4.13 30.47 -39.23
C ALA A 76 3.36 29.23 -39.74
N ALA A 77 3.57 28.04 -39.18
CA ALA A 77 2.80 26.85 -39.52
C ALA A 77 1.29 27.02 -39.18
N SER A 78 0.42 26.17 -39.73
CA SER A 78 -1.04 26.31 -39.57
C SER A 78 -1.54 26.24 -38.11
N GLY A 79 -0.81 25.50 -37.26
CA GLY A 79 -1.24 25.09 -35.91
C GLY A 79 -2.20 23.90 -35.88
N TYR A 80 -2.59 23.36 -37.05
CA TYR A 80 -3.60 22.31 -37.17
C TYR A 80 -3.25 21.33 -38.27
N LEU A 81 -3.39 20.03 -38.00
CA LEU A 81 -3.28 18.95 -38.99
C LEU A 81 -4.35 17.89 -38.73
N THR A 82 -4.65 17.08 -39.74
CA THR A 82 -5.46 15.88 -39.53
C THR A 82 -4.61 14.76 -38.92
N LYS A 83 -3.53 14.36 -39.58
CA LYS A 83 -2.66 13.28 -39.11
C LYS A 83 -1.21 13.63 -39.40
N LEU A 84 -0.29 13.15 -38.58
CA LEU A 84 1.15 13.31 -38.80
C LEU A 84 1.86 11.97 -38.58
N THR A 85 2.61 11.53 -39.58
CA THR A 85 3.37 10.28 -39.53
C THR A 85 4.84 10.53 -39.81
N LEU A 86 5.70 10.07 -38.90
CA LEU A 86 7.15 9.96 -39.11
C LEU A 86 7.53 8.49 -39.01
N ASN A 87 8.12 7.97 -40.09
CA ASN A 87 8.76 6.66 -40.09
C ASN A 87 10.20 6.82 -40.59
N GLN A 88 11.10 5.98 -40.07
CA GLN A 88 12.49 5.91 -40.50
C GLN A 88 12.87 4.45 -40.74
N THR A 89 13.31 4.12 -41.94
CA THR A 89 13.68 2.74 -42.31
C THR A 89 15.15 2.58 -42.69
N THR A 90 15.88 3.69 -42.87
CA THR A 90 17.30 3.67 -43.22
C THR A 90 18.19 3.64 -41.98
N ALA A 91 19.05 2.62 -41.88
CA ALA A 91 20.00 2.46 -40.80
C ALA A 91 20.96 3.65 -40.68
N GLY A 92 21.31 4.02 -39.44
CA GLY A 92 22.24 5.11 -39.15
C GLY A 92 21.74 6.52 -39.50
N SER A 93 20.53 6.65 -40.04
CA SER A 93 19.92 7.94 -40.37
C SER A 93 18.86 8.35 -39.35
N ALA A 94 18.66 9.65 -39.17
CA ALA A 94 17.70 10.21 -38.22
C ALA A 94 16.74 11.20 -38.88
N ASN A 95 15.45 11.00 -38.65
CA ASN A 95 14.37 11.87 -39.11
C ASN A 95 13.77 12.60 -37.90
N ARG A 96 14.07 13.89 -37.77
CA ARG A 96 13.67 14.70 -36.62
C ARG A 96 12.62 15.74 -36.99
N LEU A 97 11.62 15.89 -36.14
CA LEU A 97 10.67 17.00 -36.18
C LEU A 97 10.71 17.77 -34.85
N ALA A 98 11.02 19.05 -34.92
CA ALA A 98 10.95 19.97 -33.80
C ALA A 98 9.62 20.76 -33.86
N ILE A 99 8.75 20.54 -32.87
CA ILE A 99 7.48 21.25 -32.74
C ILE A 99 7.67 22.46 -31.82
N GLN A 100 7.72 23.64 -32.43
CA GLN A 100 8.06 24.91 -31.77
C GLN A 100 6.86 25.86 -31.64
N ARG A 101 5.67 25.40 -32.05
CA ARG A 101 4.38 26.09 -31.91
C ARG A 101 3.31 25.08 -31.54
N ASP A 102 2.25 25.55 -30.87
CA ASP A 102 1.07 24.75 -30.59
C ASP A 102 0.54 24.04 -31.84
N LEU A 103 0.24 22.75 -31.68
CA LEU A 103 -0.26 21.88 -32.75
C LEU A 103 -1.51 21.15 -32.27
N THR A 104 -2.60 21.26 -33.02
CA THR A 104 -3.81 20.47 -32.81
C THR A 104 -3.97 19.42 -33.91
N LEU A 105 -4.23 18.18 -33.49
CA LEU A 105 -4.49 17.02 -34.35
C LEU A 105 -5.95 16.56 -34.23
N SER A 106 -6.60 16.34 -35.37
CA SER A 106 -7.91 15.64 -35.39
C SER A 106 -7.76 14.12 -35.39
N GLY A 107 -6.62 13.63 -35.85
CA GLY A 107 -6.18 12.24 -35.89
C GLY A 107 -4.94 11.98 -35.04
N THR A 108 -4.13 11.00 -35.44
CA THR A 108 -3.00 10.48 -34.64
C THR A 108 -1.66 11.04 -35.10
N LEU A 109 -0.76 11.34 -34.15
CA LEU A 109 0.68 11.45 -34.38
C LEU A 109 1.31 10.06 -34.23
N THR A 110 1.92 9.53 -35.29
CA THR A 110 2.57 8.21 -35.27
C THR A 110 4.05 8.34 -35.55
N LEU A 111 4.87 7.81 -34.63
CA LEU A 111 6.33 7.76 -34.72
C LEU A 111 6.78 6.30 -34.75
N GLY A 112 7.78 5.98 -35.56
CA GLY A 112 8.39 4.65 -35.56
C GLY A 112 9.63 4.60 -36.43
N ALA A 113 10.42 3.55 -36.27
CA ALA A 113 11.51 3.23 -37.14
C ALA A 113 11.71 1.71 -37.23
N THR A 114 11.86 1.19 -38.43
CA THR A 114 12.33 -0.20 -38.62
C THR A 114 13.86 -0.26 -38.61
N SER A 115 14.53 0.85 -38.92
CA SER A 115 15.97 1.06 -38.77
C SER A 115 16.28 2.57 -38.64
N GLY A 116 17.38 2.95 -38.00
CA GLY A 116 17.67 4.37 -37.74
C GLY A 116 16.84 4.94 -36.59
N THR A 117 16.40 6.20 -36.68
CA THR A 117 15.64 6.86 -35.61
C THR A 117 14.62 7.86 -36.14
N SER A 118 13.38 7.78 -35.64
CA SER A 118 12.37 8.84 -35.78
C SER A 118 12.24 9.57 -34.45
N ASP A 119 12.48 10.88 -34.45
CA ASP A 119 12.51 11.69 -33.24
C ASP A 119 11.58 12.89 -33.35
N VAL A 120 10.71 13.08 -32.37
CA VAL A 120 9.92 14.31 -32.23
C VAL A 120 10.30 14.99 -30.94
N ILE A 121 10.58 16.28 -31.03
CA ILE A 121 10.85 17.14 -29.88
C ILE A 121 9.73 18.17 -29.82
N ILE A 122 9.01 18.23 -28.71
CA ILE A 122 8.01 19.26 -28.43
C ILE A 122 8.62 20.25 -27.45
N GLY A 123 8.78 21.50 -27.88
CA GLY A 123 9.40 22.56 -27.08
C GLY A 123 10.84 22.85 -27.47
N ASN A 124 11.70 23.06 -26.46
CA ASN A 124 13.03 23.65 -26.61
C ASN A 124 12.96 25.06 -27.24
N THR A 125 12.00 25.85 -26.78
CA THR A 125 11.68 27.20 -27.26
C THR A 125 11.56 28.15 -26.09
N THR A 126 11.54 29.45 -26.37
CA THR A 126 11.33 30.51 -25.35
C THR A 126 9.90 30.59 -24.83
N ALA A 127 8.95 29.95 -25.52
CA ALA A 127 7.55 29.84 -25.13
C ALA A 127 7.15 28.37 -24.93
N LYS A 128 6.12 28.15 -24.11
CA LYS A 128 5.51 26.84 -23.92
C LYS A 128 4.81 26.40 -25.20
N VAL A 129 4.97 25.12 -25.55
CA VAL A 129 4.27 24.47 -26.67
C VAL A 129 3.27 23.46 -26.11
N THR A 130 2.10 23.39 -26.74
CA THR A 130 1.07 22.41 -26.45
C THR A 130 0.75 21.61 -27.70
N VAL A 131 0.87 20.29 -27.62
CA VAL A 131 0.32 19.39 -28.65
C VAL A 131 -0.99 18.82 -28.15
N ASN A 132 -2.07 19.05 -28.88
CA ASN A 132 -3.41 18.58 -28.56
C ASN A 132 -3.89 17.58 -29.60
N SER A 133 -4.59 16.53 -29.17
CA SER A 133 -5.25 15.59 -30.08
C SER A 133 -6.68 15.33 -29.63
N THR A 134 -7.62 15.43 -30.57
CA THR A 134 -9.02 15.07 -30.36
C THR A 134 -9.33 13.60 -30.64
N ALA A 135 -8.41 12.87 -31.30
CA ALA A 135 -8.54 11.45 -31.54
C ALA A 135 -8.54 10.60 -30.26
N GLY A 136 -9.24 9.46 -30.30
CA GLY A 136 -9.27 8.47 -29.21
C GLY A 136 -7.88 7.93 -28.86
N THR A 137 -7.01 7.71 -29.87
CA THR A 137 -5.57 7.48 -29.71
C THR A 137 -4.84 8.64 -30.37
N GLY A 138 -4.25 9.54 -29.56
CA GLY A 138 -3.70 10.80 -30.06
C GLY A 138 -2.24 10.72 -30.48
N VAL A 139 -1.40 10.07 -29.68
CA VAL A 139 0.02 9.88 -29.97
C VAL A 139 0.38 8.40 -29.83
N VAL A 140 1.06 7.86 -30.83
CA VAL A 140 1.57 6.47 -30.83
C VAL A 140 3.06 6.49 -31.15
N ILE A 141 3.85 5.97 -30.22
CA ILE A 141 5.31 5.85 -30.33
C ILE A 141 5.64 4.37 -30.47
N ASN A 142 5.99 3.95 -31.69
CA ASN A 142 6.36 2.58 -32.02
C ASN A 142 7.87 2.34 -31.86
N ASN A 143 8.30 1.10 -32.08
CA ASN A 143 9.70 0.70 -32.09
C ASN A 143 10.58 1.69 -32.85
N GLY A 144 11.70 2.10 -32.26
CA GLY A 144 12.65 3.06 -32.87
C GLY A 144 12.14 4.51 -33.00
N GLY A 145 10.91 4.77 -32.55
CA GLY A 145 10.36 6.10 -32.37
C GLY A 145 10.71 6.68 -31.00
N LYS A 146 11.04 7.96 -30.98
CA LYS A 146 11.31 8.73 -29.77
C LYS A 146 10.44 9.99 -29.76
N LEU A 147 9.78 10.25 -28.64
CA LEU A 147 9.14 11.54 -28.35
C LEU A 147 9.80 12.17 -27.14
N THR A 148 10.25 13.41 -27.28
CA THR A 148 10.80 14.22 -26.19
C THR A 148 9.83 15.36 -25.89
N LEU A 149 9.35 15.43 -24.65
CA LEU A 149 8.65 16.60 -24.13
C LEU A 149 9.67 17.46 -23.38
N ASP A 150 10.06 18.58 -23.98
CA ASP A 150 11.15 19.39 -23.47
C ASP A 150 10.66 20.64 -22.73
N PHE A 151 11.59 21.21 -21.96
CA PHE A 151 11.36 22.41 -21.19
C PHE A 151 11.49 23.67 -22.03
N VAL A 152 10.75 24.70 -21.61
CA VAL A 152 10.93 26.05 -22.11
C VAL A 152 12.33 26.53 -21.71
N THR A 153 13.09 27.05 -22.68
CA THR A 153 14.47 27.51 -22.47
C THR A 153 14.51 28.54 -21.34
N SER A 154 15.45 28.39 -20.40
CA SER A 154 15.59 29.25 -19.19
C SER A 154 14.37 29.29 -18.24
N SER A 155 13.43 28.35 -18.38
CA SER A 155 12.25 28.22 -17.52
C SER A 155 12.17 26.82 -16.92
N ASN A 156 11.32 26.66 -15.91
CA ASN A 156 11.01 25.39 -15.24
C ASN A 156 9.69 24.77 -15.74
N THR A 157 9.07 25.38 -16.74
CA THR A 157 7.82 24.87 -17.33
C THR A 157 8.12 24.04 -18.57
N GLY A 158 7.52 22.86 -18.64
CA GLY A 158 7.56 21.96 -19.77
C GLY A 158 6.50 22.25 -20.82
N SER A 159 6.74 21.77 -22.03
CA SER A 159 5.71 21.69 -23.07
C SER A 159 4.72 20.58 -22.73
N ASP A 160 3.42 20.85 -22.92
CA ASP A 160 2.35 19.93 -22.51
C ASP A 160 1.85 19.08 -23.68
N LEU A 161 1.37 17.89 -23.35
CA LEU A 161 0.74 16.97 -24.29
C LEU A 161 -0.69 16.67 -23.85
N MET A 162 -1.65 17.14 -24.63
CA MET A 162 -3.09 16.95 -24.41
C MET A 162 -3.64 15.82 -25.30
N ALA A 163 -3.01 14.65 -25.23
CA ALA A 163 -3.32 13.52 -26.09
C ALA A 163 -3.28 12.20 -25.31
N HIS A 164 -4.10 11.22 -25.71
CA HIS A 164 -3.91 9.84 -25.28
C HIS A 164 -2.61 9.34 -25.91
N THR A 165 -1.67 8.92 -25.08
CA THR A 165 -0.32 8.55 -25.52
C THR A 165 -0.08 7.08 -25.27
N VAL A 166 0.30 6.36 -26.32
CA VAL A 166 0.65 4.95 -26.28
C VAL A 166 2.11 4.78 -26.72
N VAL A 167 2.92 4.17 -25.87
CA VAL A 167 4.31 3.80 -26.17
C VAL A 167 4.36 2.29 -26.33
N ASN A 168 4.62 1.84 -27.55
CA ASN A 168 4.74 0.44 -27.91
C ASN A 168 6.17 -0.07 -27.71
N SER A 169 6.36 -1.38 -27.85
CA SER A 169 7.66 -2.03 -27.70
C SER A 169 8.76 -1.33 -28.51
N GLY A 170 9.89 -1.06 -27.87
CA GLY A 170 11.04 -0.34 -28.44
C GLY A 170 10.81 1.16 -28.67
N GLY A 171 9.63 1.70 -28.34
CA GLY A 171 9.35 3.13 -28.35
C GLY A 171 9.86 3.82 -27.08
N ILE A 172 10.24 5.08 -27.21
CA ILE A 172 10.80 5.88 -26.11
C ILE A 172 10.00 7.17 -25.92
N LEU A 173 9.50 7.37 -24.71
CA LEU A 173 9.02 8.67 -24.24
C LEU A 173 10.06 9.27 -23.30
N GLN A 174 10.55 10.46 -23.61
CA GLN A 174 11.54 11.17 -22.80
C GLN A 174 10.96 12.50 -22.29
N ILE A 175 11.23 12.81 -21.04
CA ILE A 175 10.88 14.08 -20.40
C ILE A 175 12.16 14.87 -20.14
N GLY A 176 12.24 16.06 -20.72
CA GLY A 176 13.42 16.91 -20.70
C GLY A 176 14.52 16.47 -21.66
N SER A 177 15.37 17.41 -22.04
CA SER A 177 16.63 17.18 -22.74
C SER A 177 17.73 18.11 -22.23
N SER A 178 19.00 17.78 -22.53
CA SER A 178 20.15 18.66 -22.28
C SER A 178 20.10 19.98 -23.04
N ASP A 179 19.36 20.03 -24.15
CA ASP A 179 19.38 21.15 -25.10
C ASP A 179 18.59 22.36 -24.57
N SER A 180 17.70 22.15 -23.59
CA SER A 180 16.91 23.19 -22.92
C SER A 180 17.66 23.96 -21.81
N GLY A 181 18.94 23.64 -21.60
CA GLY A 181 19.81 24.21 -20.57
C GLY A 181 19.68 23.52 -19.20
N THR A 182 20.35 24.10 -18.20
CA THR A 182 20.40 23.55 -16.83
C THR A 182 19.52 24.34 -15.86
N SER A 183 18.92 23.66 -14.88
CA SER A 183 18.19 24.30 -13.78
C SER A 183 18.22 23.43 -12.53
N ALA A 184 18.48 24.03 -11.37
CA ALA A 184 18.40 23.34 -10.08
C ALA A 184 16.96 23.23 -9.54
N ALA A 185 16.03 24.01 -10.10
CA ALA A 185 14.64 24.05 -9.66
C ALA A 185 13.80 22.92 -10.26
N SER A 186 12.69 22.60 -9.60
CA SER A 186 11.71 21.62 -10.08
C SER A 186 11.13 22.01 -11.43
N SER A 187 11.29 21.13 -12.42
CA SER A 187 10.85 21.36 -13.80
C SER A 187 9.77 20.35 -14.19
N GLN A 188 8.60 20.81 -14.65
CA GLN A 188 7.43 19.94 -14.85
C GLN A 188 6.85 20.00 -16.28
N VAL A 189 6.61 18.83 -16.87
CA VAL A 189 5.81 18.60 -18.08
C VAL A 189 4.47 17.95 -17.70
N ASN A 190 3.39 18.19 -18.46
CA ASN A 190 2.12 17.49 -18.25
C ASN A 190 1.65 16.69 -19.47
N ILE A 191 1.16 15.48 -19.21
CA ILE A 191 0.29 14.71 -20.10
C ILE A 191 -1.12 14.73 -19.51
N THR A 192 -2.06 15.38 -20.18
CA THR A 192 -3.38 15.65 -19.56
C THR A 192 -4.41 14.55 -19.81
N LYS A 193 -4.14 13.62 -20.72
CA LYS A 193 -4.98 12.43 -20.97
C LYS A 193 -4.23 11.16 -20.53
N ASN A 194 -4.72 9.98 -20.93
CA ASN A 194 -4.14 8.71 -20.50
C ASN A 194 -2.74 8.51 -21.09
N LEU A 195 -1.85 7.91 -20.31
CA LEU A 195 -0.54 7.44 -20.72
C LEU A 195 -0.47 5.91 -20.56
N THR A 196 -0.15 5.22 -21.65
CA THR A 196 0.02 3.76 -21.67
C THR A 196 1.41 3.40 -22.17
N LEU A 197 2.17 2.67 -21.36
CA LEU A 197 3.47 2.10 -21.68
C LEU A 197 3.31 0.59 -21.82
N ASN A 198 3.47 0.07 -23.04
CA ASN A 198 3.36 -1.35 -23.34
C ASN A 198 4.70 -2.08 -23.16
N ALA A 199 4.67 -3.41 -23.24
CA ALA A 199 5.80 -4.25 -22.94
C ALA A 199 7.01 -3.93 -23.83
N GLY A 200 8.18 -3.76 -23.21
CA GLY A 200 9.43 -3.39 -23.88
C GLY A 200 9.53 -1.92 -24.31
N SER A 201 8.61 -1.05 -23.88
CA SER A 201 8.75 0.41 -24.04
C SER A 201 9.54 1.05 -22.91
N SER A 202 9.99 2.30 -23.13
CA SER A 202 10.75 3.07 -22.13
C SER A 202 10.16 4.45 -21.89
N LEU A 203 10.02 4.81 -20.60
CA LEU A 203 9.82 6.17 -20.13
C LEU A 203 11.08 6.65 -19.42
N ILE A 204 11.67 7.73 -19.91
CA ILE A 204 12.92 8.30 -19.40
C ILE A 204 12.65 9.71 -18.86
N LEU A 205 12.96 9.95 -17.60
CA LEU A 205 13.05 11.29 -17.03
C LEU A 205 14.52 11.72 -17.09
N ASP A 206 14.83 12.68 -17.96
CA ASP A 206 16.19 13.19 -18.09
C ASP A 206 16.49 14.14 -16.91
N THR A 207 17.35 13.68 -16.02
CA THR A 207 17.76 14.38 -14.80
C THR A 207 19.21 14.86 -14.83
N ASN A 208 19.89 14.78 -15.99
CA ASN A 208 21.29 15.20 -16.11
C ASN A 208 21.47 16.71 -15.97
N SER A 209 20.65 17.48 -16.70
CA SER A 209 20.70 18.96 -16.67
C SER A 209 19.74 19.57 -15.64
N ARG A 210 18.76 18.77 -15.20
CA ARG A 210 17.65 19.19 -14.32
C ARG A 210 17.36 18.09 -13.31
N PRO A 211 17.98 18.10 -12.11
CA PRO A 211 17.88 16.98 -11.16
C PRO A 211 16.46 16.77 -10.63
N ASN A 212 15.57 17.77 -10.74
CA ASN A 212 14.19 17.72 -10.28
C ASN A 212 13.19 17.70 -11.45
N THR A 213 13.36 16.76 -12.40
CA THR A 213 12.45 16.56 -13.53
C THR A 213 11.17 15.86 -13.08
N ILE A 214 10.02 16.44 -13.42
CA ILE A 214 8.69 15.99 -13.03
C ILE A 214 7.84 15.72 -14.29
N LEU A 215 7.24 14.54 -14.34
CA LEU A 215 6.13 14.23 -15.25
C LEU A 215 4.80 14.28 -14.50
N GLY A 216 3.90 15.20 -14.86
CA GLY A 216 2.51 15.18 -14.42
C GLY A 216 1.63 14.39 -15.39
N VAL A 217 0.87 13.41 -14.88
CA VAL A 217 -0.13 12.66 -15.64
C VAL A 217 -1.50 12.87 -15.02
N ARG A 218 -2.45 13.42 -15.81
CA ARG A 218 -3.82 13.70 -15.33
C ARG A 218 -4.85 12.64 -15.71
N GLY A 219 -4.64 11.95 -16.83
CA GLY A 219 -5.41 10.75 -17.17
C GLY A 219 -4.84 9.50 -16.51
N ASN A 220 -5.42 8.34 -16.79
CA ASN A 220 -4.93 7.09 -16.24
C ASN A 220 -3.50 6.80 -16.69
N PHE A 221 -2.69 6.25 -15.78
CA PHE A 221 -1.31 5.84 -16.05
C PHE A 221 -1.19 4.33 -15.97
N ILE A 222 -0.86 3.70 -17.09
CA ILE A 222 -0.74 2.24 -17.19
C ILE A 222 0.63 1.91 -17.76
N ALA A 223 1.41 1.11 -17.03
CA ALA A 223 2.65 0.52 -17.50
C ALA A 223 2.53 -1.01 -17.38
N ASN A 224 2.77 -1.72 -18.49
CA ASN A 224 2.70 -3.17 -18.54
C ASN A 224 3.94 -3.71 -19.26
N GLY A 225 4.91 -4.25 -18.52
CA GLY A 225 6.16 -4.75 -19.09
C GLY A 225 7.15 -3.66 -19.53
N ALA A 226 6.96 -2.42 -19.10
CA ALA A 226 7.77 -1.27 -19.52
C ALA A 226 8.93 -0.98 -18.56
N THR A 227 9.85 -0.12 -18.98
CA THR A 227 10.93 0.41 -18.15
C THR A 227 10.71 1.90 -17.86
N ILE A 228 10.79 2.32 -16.60
CA ILE A 228 10.68 3.71 -16.18
C ILE A 228 11.95 4.09 -15.41
N THR A 229 12.73 5.04 -15.92
CA THR A 229 14.04 5.38 -15.37
C THR A 229 14.29 6.88 -15.31
N ALA A 230 15.16 7.29 -14.39
CA ALA A 230 15.83 8.59 -14.41
C ALA A 230 17.29 8.38 -14.83
N ASN A 231 17.82 9.25 -15.69
CA ASN A 231 19.17 9.09 -16.26
C ASN A 231 20.29 9.36 -15.24
N SER A 232 20.05 10.20 -14.23
CA SER A 232 20.98 10.46 -13.13
C SER A 232 20.39 9.96 -11.80
N GLY A 233 21.25 9.53 -10.87
CA GLY A 233 20.85 8.89 -9.61
C GLY A 233 20.00 9.75 -8.66
N THR A 234 19.88 11.05 -8.90
CA THR A 234 18.91 11.93 -8.21
C THR A 234 17.54 11.74 -8.86
N GLY A 235 16.67 10.98 -8.18
CA GLY A 235 15.48 10.39 -8.78
C GLY A 235 14.50 11.36 -9.44
N GLY A 236 13.93 10.94 -10.57
CA GLY A 236 12.86 11.64 -11.27
C GLY A 236 11.52 11.47 -10.54
N GLN A 237 10.56 12.37 -10.77
CA GLN A 237 9.27 12.35 -10.09
C GLN A 237 8.12 12.19 -11.08
N ILE A 238 7.14 11.36 -10.74
CA ILE A 238 5.88 11.24 -11.48
C ILE A 238 4.73 11.67 -10.58
N TYR A 239 4.04 12.72 -11.00
CA TYR A 239 2.85 13.26 -10.34
C TYR A 239 1.60 12.70 -11.00
N LEU A 240 0.80 12.00 -10.22
CA LEU A 240 -0.38 11.28 -10.67
C LEU A 240 -1.62 11.99 -10.13
N ASP A 241 -2.27 12.74 -11.02
CA ASP A 241 -3.60 13.32 -10.75
C ASP A 241 -4.72 12.38 -11.22
N SER A 242 -4.34 11.21 -11.73
CA SER A 242 -5.19 10.15 -12.27
C SER A 242 -6.13 9.52 -11.24
N THR A 243 -7.20 8.88 -11.70
CA THR A 243 -8.04 8.02 -10.84
C THR A 243 -7.38 6.67 -10.62
N THR A 244 -6.79 6.10 -11.67
CA THR A 244 -6.16 4.76 -11.62
C THR A 244 -4.74 4.80 -12.13
N THR A 245 -3.84 4.17 -11.40
CA THR A 245 -2.46 3.87 -11.83
C THR A 245 -2.17 2.39 -11.67
N SER A 246 -1.60 1.76 -12.71
CA SER A 246 -1.22 0.34 -12.71
C SER A 246 0.17 0.16 -13.30
N LEU A 247 1.07 -0.44 -12.53
CA LEU A 247 2.43 -0.80 -12.90
C LEU A 247 2.56 -2.33 -12.78
N THR A 248 2.42 -3.02 -13.91
CA THR A 248 2.48 -4.49 -13.98
C THR A 248 3.72 -4.91 -14.75
N ASN A 249 4.50 -5.85 -14.22
CA ASN A 249 5.77 -6.30 -14.77
C ASN A 249 6.69 -5.13 -15.17
N THR A 250 6.63 -4.01 -14.44
CA THR A 250 7.28 -2.76 -14.83
C THR A 250 8.59 -2.60 -14.07
N SER A 251 9.69 -2.39 -14.78
CA SER A 251 10.98 -2.09 -14.16
C SER A 251 11.04 -0.61 -13.80
N ILE A 252 11.27 -0.30 -12.52
CA ILE A 252 11.32 1.07 -11.99
C ILE A 252 12.72 1.36 -11.47
N GLY A 253 13.37 2.38 -12.03
CA GLY A 253 14.63 2.93 -11.55
C GLY A 253 14.45 3.87 -10.36
N SER A 254 15.30 4.90 -10.26
CA SER A 254 15.18 5.95 -9.23
C SER A 254 14.02 6.89 -9.58
N ILE A 255 12.79 6.45 -9.30
CA ILE A 255 11.55 7.20 -9.58
C ILE A 255 10.69 7.30 -8.32
N ASP A 256 10.34 8.52 -7.97
CA ASP A 256 9.40 8.83 -6.90
C ASP A 256 7.99 9.03 -7.47
N PHE A 257 6.98 8.51 -6.78
CA PHE A 257 5.58 8.64 -7.17
C PHE A 257 4.83 9.53 -6.20
N THR A 258 4.07 10.48 -6.73
CA THR A 258 3.21 11.36 -5.94
C THR A 258 1.78 11.26 -6.46
N VAL A 259 0.90 10.63 -5.70
CA VAL A 259 -0.54 10.63 -5.98
C VAL A 259 -1.15 11.90 -5.39
N ARG A 260 -1.83 12.69 -6.23
CA ARG A 260 -2.35 14.01 -5.86
C ARG A 260 -3.83 14.16 -6.20
N GLY A 261 -4.46 15.14 -5.56
CA GLY A 261 -5.83 15.54 -5.85
C GLY A 261 -6.75 15.27 -4.67
N SER A 262 -7.96 14.84 -4.98
CA SER A 262 -8.99 14.47 -4.02
C SER A 262 -9.79 13.26 -4.53
N GLY A 263 -10.70 12.76 -3.70
CA GLY A 263 -11.50 11.58 -3.96
C GLY A 263 -10.72 10.28 -3.80
N SER A 264 -11.35 9.18 -4.21
CA SER A 264 -10.76 7.84 -4.18
C SER A 264 -9.92 7.58 -5.43
N LYS A 265 -8.71 7.07 -5.22
CA LYS A 265 -7.75 6.70 -6.27
C LYS A 265 -7.19 5.31 -6.03
N THR A 266 -6.75 4.65 -7.09
CA THR A 266 -6.07 3.35 -7.00
C THR A 266 -4.64 3.46 -7.54
N PHE A 267 -3.72 2.84 -6.83
CA PHE A 267 -2.35 2.65 -7.27
C PHE A 267 -1.97 1.19 -7.06
N THR A 268 -1.61 0.50 -8.13
CA THR A 268 -1.19 -0.90 -8.10
C THR A 268 0.18 -1.03 -8.72
N ALA A 269 1.09 -1.68 -8.00
CA ALA A 269 2.40 -2.08 -8.48
C ALA A 269 2.73 -3.48 -8.01
N ASP A 270 3.31 -4.32 -8.87
CA ASP A 270 3.87 -5.62 -8.50
C ASP A 270 5.37 -5.57 -8.16
N THR A 271 5.96 -4.37 -8.22
CA THR A 271 7.34 -4.07 -7.85
C THR A 271 7.42 -3.15 -6.65
N SER A 272 8.55 -3.19 -5.94
CA SER A 272 8.86 -2.26 -4.87
C SER A 272 8.88 -0.82 -5.36
N LEU A 273 8.34 0.07 -4.54
CA LEU A 273 8.34 1.51 -4.78
C LEU A 273 9.54 2.16 -4.11
N ASN A 274 10.03 3.25 -4.68
CA ASN A 274 10.93 4.15 -3.97
C ASN A 274 10.10 4.98 -2.98
N ARG A 275 10.12 6.32 -3.12
CA ARG A 275 9.30 7.18 -2.27
C ARG A 275 7.89 7.27 -2.84
N PHE A 276 6.91 7.09 -1.96
CA PHE A 276 5.51 7.21 -2.28
C PHE A 276 4.87 8.35 -1.48
N TYR A 277 4.36 9.35 -2.19
CA TYR A 277 3.75 10.54 -1.62
C TYR A 277 2.25 10.56 -1.88
N LEU A 278 1.46 10.87 -0.86
CA LEU A 278 0.05 11.18 -0.96
C LEU A 278 -0.14 12.67 -0.65
N VAL A 279 -0.64 13.43 -1.62
CA VAL A 279 -0.82 14.88 -1.50
C VAL A 279 -2.26 15.25 -1.78
N GLY A 280 -3.05 15.36 -0.70
CA GLY A 280 -4.43 15.85 -0.75
C GLY A 280 -4.48 17.34 -1.09
N ARG A 281 -5.39 17.74 -1.97
CA ARG A 281 -5.61 19.13 -2.38
C ARG A 281 -7.07 19.34 -2.80
N ASP A 282 -7.36 20.49 -3.41
CA ASP A 282 -8.70 20.83 -3.93
C ASP A 282 -9.78 20.90 -2.83
N ASN A 283 -9.38 21.20 -1.59
CA ASN A 283 -10.25 21.34 -0.41
C ASN A 283 -11.18 20.12 -0.18
N ALA A 284 -10.73 18.92 -0.53
CA ALA A 284 -11.47 17.68 -0.38
C ALA A 284 -10.54 16.55 0.04
N ASP A 285 -11.09 15.53 0.71
CA ASP A 285 -10.30 14.40 1.19
C ASP A 285 -9.70 13.61 0.04
N LEU A 286 -8.53 13.02 0.26
CA LEU A 286 -7.85 12.11 -0.64
C LEU A 286 -7.80 10.71 0.00
N GLU A 287 -8.23 9.69 -0.73
CA GLU A 287 -8.01 8.28 -0.36
C GLU A 287 -7.29 7.56 -1.50
N VAL A 288 -6.16 6.93 -1.20
CA VAL A 288 -5.39 6.14 -2.15
C VAL A 288 -5.39 4.69 -1.71
N THR A 289 -6.05 3.84 -2.49
CA THR A 289 -5.97 2.39 -2.34
C THR A 289 -4.69 1.88 -3.00
N LEU A 290 -3.74 1.42 -2.20
CA LEU A 290 -2.40 0.99 -2.61
C LEU A 290 -2.26 -0.52 -2.53
N SER A 291 -1.78 -1.12 -3.62
CA SER A 291 -1.23 -2.48 -3.66
C SER A 291 0.21 -2.40 -4.14
N ALA A 292 1.17 -2.75 -3.29
CA ALA A 292 2.59 -2.83 -3.61
C ALA A 292 3.29 -3.74 -2.60
N PRO A 293 4.34 -4.49 -2.99
CA PRO A 293 5.06 -5.37 -2.06
C PRO A 293 5.85 -4.58 -1.01
N SER A 294 6.51 -3.48 -1.42
CA SER A 294 7.25 -2.64 -0.47
C SER A 294 7.42 -1.18 -0.94
N ALA A 295 7.82 -0.30 -0.02
CA ALA A 295 8.20 1.09 -0.29
C ALA A 295 9.42 1.53 0.53
N THR A 296 10.24 2.46 0.01
CA THR A 296 11.37 3.04 0.78
C THR A 296 10.96 4.23 1.65
N SER A 297 9.83 4.87 1.36
CA SER A 297 9.23 5.90 2.21
C SER A 297 7.74 6.06 1.95
N LEU A 298 6.98 6.41 2.98
CA LEU A 298 5.58 6.79 2.89
C LEU A 298 5.38 8.21 3.43
N TYR A 299 4.92 9.12 2.57
CA TYR A 299 4.75 10.53 2.91
C TYR A 299 3.31 10.99 2.73
N PHE A 300 2.84 11.77 3.70
CA PHE A 300 1.49 12.32 3.73
C PHE A 300 1.53 13.84 3.77
N THR A 301 0.69 14.46 2.96
CA THR A 301 0.47 15.92 2.97
C THR A 301 -0.98 16.20 2.64
N HIS A 302 -1.54 17.24 3.25
CA HIS A 302 -2.78 17.84 2.78
C HIS A 302 -2.61 19.37 2.66
N LEU A 303 -3.00 19.95 1.53
CA LEU A 303 -2.84 21.39 1.25
C LEU A 303 -4.01 22.24 1.77
N SER A 304 -4.84 21.71 2.65
CA SER A 304 -6.06 22.37 3.16
C SER A 304 -6.36 21.91 4.59
N ALA A 305 -6.88 22.83 5.42
CA ALA A 305 -7.24 22.54 6.81
C ALA A 305 -8.45 21.62 6.88
N ASN A 306 -8.52 20.83 7.95
CA ASN A 306 -9.66 19.98 8.29
C ASN A 306 -10.03 18.99 7.18
N LYS A 307 -9.00 18.43 6.55
CA LYS A 307 -9.11 17.43 5.50
C LYS A 307 -8.22 16.25 5.80
N THR A 308 -8.51 15.16 5.10
CA THR A 308 -7.89 13.86 5.32
C THR A 308 -7.11 13.40 4.10
N THR A 309 -5.89 12.94 4.32
CA THR A 309 -5.13 12.14 3.33
C THR A 309 -5.04 10.71 3.85
N THR A 310 -5.65 9.76 3.15
CA THR A 310 -5.75 8.35 3.56
C THR A 310 -4.92 7.46 2.64
N LEU A 311 -4.05 6.64 3.23
CA LEU A 311 -3.51 5.44 2.62
C LEU A 311 -4.40 4.26 3.01
N LYS A 312 -5.01 3.59 2.03
CA LYS A 312 -5.78 2.37 2.23
C LYS A 312 -5.06 1.20 1.58
N LEU A 313 -4.84 0.11 2.32
CA LEU A 313 -4.16 -1.06 1.77
C LEU A 313 -5.11 -1.93 0.94
N ALA A 314 -4.63 -2.44 -0.19
CA ALA A 314 -5.25 -3.52 -0.97
C ALA A 314 -4.42 -4.82 -0.98
N SER A 315 -3.22 -4.77 -0.39
CA SER A 315 -2.33 -5.90 -0.14
C SER A 315 -1.51 -5.60 1.10
N ASP A 316 -0.80 -6.60 1.62
CA ASP A 316 0.27 -6.34 2.59
C ASP A 316 1.33 -5.44 1.96
N LEU A 317 1.90 -4.54 2.76
CA LEU A 317 2.93 -3.59 2.37
C LEU A 317 4.03 -3.56 3.42
N ALA A 318 5.28 -3.80 3.01
CA ALA A 318 6.44 -3.67 3.89
C ALA A 318 7.25 -2.40 3.59
N LEU A 319 7.89 -1.84 4.59
CA LEU A 319 8.95 -0.87 4.39
C LEU A 319 10.28 -1.57 4.05
N ALA A 320 11.05 -0.98 3.15
CA ALA A 320 12.42 -1.41 2.88
C ALA A 320 13.34 -1.18 4.11
N ALA A 321 14.52 -1.80 4.12
CA ALA A 321 15.50 -1.59 5.19
C ALA A 321 15.91 -0.11 5.29
N ASN A 322 15.85 0.45 6.51
CA ASN A 322 16.13 1.85 6.83
C ASN A 322 15.22 2.85 6.09
N ALA A 323 14.09 2.39 5.57
CA ALA A 323 13.07 3.23 4.94
C ALA A 323 12.53 4.29 5.90
N VAL A 324 12.12 5.45 5.38
CA VAL A 324 11.50 6.46 6.24
C VAL A 324 10.12 5.95 6.68
N GLN A 325 9.90 5.94 7.99
CA GLN A 325 8.61 5.62 8.60
C GLN A 325 7.48 6.51 8.04
N PRO A 326 6.19 6.09 8.12
CA PRO A 326 5.08 6.92 7.69
C PRO A 326 5.16 8.32 8.32
N LYS A 327 5.25 9.34 7.46
CA LYS A 327 5.60 10.70 7.89
C LYS A 327 4.72 11.75 7.24
N ALA A 328 4.19 12.66 8.07
CA ALA A 328 3.59 13.90 7.62
C ALA A 328 4.70 14.87 7.18
N THR A 329 4.67 15.33 5.93
CA THR A 329 5.68 16.24 5.35
C THR A 329 5.18 17.65 5.13
N GLY A 330 3.88 17.88 5.21
CA GLY A 330 3.30 19.20 4.98
C GLY A 330 1.85 19.24 5.40
N GLY A 331 1.39 20.46 5.64
CA GLY A 331 0.04 20.78 6.08
C GLY A 331 -0.15 22.29 6.03
N VAL A 332 -1.38 22.76 6.13
CA VAL A 332 -1.63 24.19 6.30
C VAL A 332 -1.22 24.64 7.69
N SER A 333 -0.64 25.83 7.82
CA SER A 333 -0.11 26.36 9.08
C SER A 333 -1.19 26.65 10.14
N THR A 334 -2.46 26.60 9.77
CA THR A 334 -3.60 26.83 10.65
C THR A 334 -4.59 25.67 10.58
N GLY A 335 -5.18 25.34 11.73
CA GLY A 335 -6.15 24.24 11.85
C GLY A 335 -5.50 22.87 12.05
N THR A 336 -6.31 21.83 11.83
CA THR A 336 -5.93 20.42 12.02
C THR A 336 -5.87 19.72 10.67
N THR A 337 -4.87 18.89 10.44
CA THR A 337 -4.80 18.01 9.26
C THR A 337 -4.86 16.56 9.70
N THR A 338 -5.66 15.74 9.03
CA THR A 338 -5.77 14.31 9.33
C THR A 338 -4.96 13.48 8.32
N TYR A 339 -4.10 12.62 8.83
CA TYR A 339 -3.41 11.58 8.04
C TYR A 339 -3.96 10.23 8.48
N ALA A 340 -4.45 9.45 7.53
CA ALA A 340 -5.09 8.18 7.84
C ALA A 340 -4.35 7.00 7.21
N ILE A 341 -4.24 5.93 7.99
CA ILE A 341 -3.80 4.62 7.52
C ILE A 341 -4.95 3.65 7.76
N ASP A 342 -5.48 3.11 6.68
CA ASP A 342 -6.49 2.05 6.70
C ASP A 342 -5.84 0.73 6.31
N ALA A 343 -5.69 -0.15 7.30
CA ALA A 343 -5.13 -1.47 7.10
C ALA A 343 -6.04 -2.35 6.22
N ASN A 344 -7.35 -2.11 6.19
CA ASN A 344 -8.31 -2.80 5.32
C ASN A 344 -8.13 -4.33 5.25
N GLY A 345 -7.89 -4.98 6.40
CA GLY A 345 -7.65 -6.43 6.48
C GLY A 345 -6.23 -6.91 6.12
N HIS A 346 -5.30 -5.99 5.84
CA HIS A 346 -3.91 -6.25 5.46
C HIS A 346 -2.90 -5.75 6.50
N THR A 347 -1.63 -6.10 6.32
CA THR A 347 -0.52 -5.70 7.18
C THR A 347 0.30 -4.57 6.57
N LEU A 348 0.46 -3.48 7.31
CA LEU A 348 1.55 -2.51 7.11
C LEU A 348 2.74 -2.88 8.00
N ASP A 349 3.82 -3.40 7.43
CA ASP A 349 5.03 -3.80 8.16
C ASP A 349 6.11 -2.71 8.14
N LEU A 350 6.30 -2.07 9.29
CA LEU A 350 7.22 -0.95 9.54
C LEU A 350 8.53 -1.40 10.20
N THR A 351 8.72 -2.70 10.45
CA THR A 351 9.78 -3.23 11.33
C THR A 351 11.20 -3.04 10.79
N ALA A 352 11.33 -2.94 9.47
CA ALA A 352 12.60 -2.70 8.78
C ALA A 352 12.89 -1.20 8.56
N GLY A 353 11.94 -0.31 8.87
CA GLY A 353 12.10 1.13 8.70
C GLY A 353 13.17 1.73 9.63
N ALA A 354 13.48 3.00 9.37
CA ALA A 354 14.35 3.84 10.17
C ALA A 354 13.89 3.94 11.64
N GLU A 355 14.71 4.58 12.48
CA GLU A 355 14.48 4.68 13.93
C GLU A 355 14.34 3.31 14.60
N ASP A 356 15.18 2.35 14.19
CA ASP A 356 15.13 0.95 14.64
C ASP A 356 13.74 0.32 14.51
N GLY A 357 12.99 0.64 13.45
CA GLY A 357 11.63 0.14 13.21
C GLY A 357 10.60 0.63 14.23
N LYS A 358 10.93 1.64 15.06
CA LYS A 358 9.98 2.32 15.93
C LYS A 358 9.19 3.33 15.11
N TRP A 359 7.87 3.36 15.29
CA TRP A 359 7.03 4.35 14.64
C TRP A 359 6.51 5.40 15.62
N THR A 360 6.82 6.66 15.29
CA THR A 360 6.36 7.85 16.01
C THR A 360 5.58 8.74 15.03
N PRO A 361 4.24 8.80 15.12
CA PRO A 361 3.45 9.72 14.31
C PRO A 361 3.88 11.17 14.55
N ASN A 362 3.93 11.97 13.49
CA ASN A 362 4.42 13.35 13.53
C ASN A 362 3.43 14.32 12.90
N LYS A 363 3.69 15.61 13.05
CA LYS A 363 3.06 16.66 12.24
C LYS A 363 4.03 17.21 11.20
N GLY A 364 3.50 17.75 10.11
CA GLY A 364 4.19 18.63 9.18
C GLY A 364 4.18 20.08 9.67
N ASN A 365 3.80 21.00 8.79
CA ASN A 365 3.78 22.45 9.03
C ASN A 365 2.52 22.92 9.80
N GLU A 366 1.54 22.04 9.99
CA GLU A 366 0.32 22.30 10.71
C GLU A 366 0.52 22.51 12.21
N GLN A 367 -0.43 23.20 12.85
CA GLN A 367 -0.43 23.37 14.30
C GLN A 367 -0.61 22.03 15.01
N THR A 368 -1.65 21.30 14.60
CA THR A 368 -2.00 19.99 15.14
C THR A 368 -2.22 19.01 13.98
N SER A 369 -1.71 17.79 14.14
CA SER A 369 -2.03 16.67 13.24
C SER A 369 -2.88 15.64 13.97
N VAL A 370 -3.74 14.94 13.23
CA VAL A 370 -4.45 13.75 13.69
C VAL A 370 -4.01 12.57 12.84
N TRP A 371 -3.48 11.52 13.48
CA TRP A 371 -3.25 10.24 12.85
C TRP A 371 -4.42 9.31 13.12
N SER A 372 -5.18 9.00 12.07
CA SER A 372 -6.34 8.10 12.13
C SER A 372 -5.96 6.72 11.62
N LEU A 373 -5.81 5.78 12.55
CA LEU A 373 -5.41 4.40 12.26
C LEU A 373 -6.67 3.54 12.30
N LYS A 374 -7.03 2.91 11.20
CA LYS A 374 -8.28 2.16 11.09
C LYS A 374 -8.10 0.83 10.37
N ASN A 375 -9.09 -0.03 10.52
CA ASN A 375 -9.24 -1.25 9.76
C ASN A 375 -10.66 -1.31 9.21
N SER A 376 -10.86 -1.02 7.93
CA SER A 376 -12.17 -1.16 7.26
C SER A 376 -12.47 -2.59 6.77
N GLY A 377 -11.51 -3.50 6.88
CA GLY A 377 -11.67 -4.91 6.54
C GLY A 377 -12.25 -5.72 7.70
N THR A 378 -12.09 -7.03 7.65
CA THR A 378 -12.49 -7.93 8.75
C THR A 378 -11.77 -7.53 10.05
N ALA A 379 -12.51 -7.46 11.16
CA ALA A 379 -11.94 -7.13 12.47
C ALA A 379 -10.76 -8.03 12.82
N ASN A 380 -9.72 -7.44 13.41
CA ASN A 380 -8.45 -8.08 13.81
C ASN A 380 -7.60 -8.67 12.68
N ALA A 381 -8.04 -8.58 11.42
CA ALA A 381 -7.25 -8.98 10.26
C ALA A 381 -6.26 -7.89 9.84
N GLY A 382 -6.67 -6.62 9.88
CA GLY A 382 -5.82 -5.48 9.55
C GLY A 382 -4.83 -5.16 10.66
N LYS A 383 -3.55 -4.99 10.30
CA LYS A 383 -2.46 -4.75 11.26
C LYS A 383 -1.55 -3.62 10.83
N ILE A 384 -1.07 -2.86 11.81
CA ILE A 384 0.16 -2.07 11.68
C ILE A 384 1.19 -2.74 12.57
N LYS A 385 2.30 -3.17 11.99
CA LYS A 385 3.35 -3.92 12.66
C LYS A 385 4.62 -3.07 12.72
N ALA A 386 5.16 -2.86 13.90
CA ALA A 386 6.38 -2.09 14.14
C ALA A 386 7.22 -2.78 15.21
N LYS A 387 8.47 -2.36 15.43
CA LYS A 387 9.23 -2.85 16.59
C LYS A 387 8.70 -2.24 17.89
N ALA A 388 8.32 -0.97 17.85
CA ALA A 388 7.62 -0.27 18.92
C ALA A 388 6.79 0.90 18.39
N PHE A 389 5.83 1.38 19.20
CA PHE A 389 4.99 2.55 18.92
C PHE A 389 5.22 3.67 19.92
N ASP A 390 5.19 4.92 19.47
CA ASP A 390 5.26 6.09 20.37
C ASP A 390 4.34 7.21 19.92
N PHE A 391 3.24 7.38 20.65
CA PHE A 391 2.17 8.33 20.38
C PHE A 391 2.28 9.62 21.21
N SER A 392 3.41 9.82 21.90
CA SER A 392 3.63 10.98 22.79
C SER A 392 3.97 12.30 22.07
N GLY A 393 3.85 12.34 20.74
CA GLY A 393 4.19 13.52 19.93
C GLY A 393 3.42 14.78 20.33
N THR A 394 4.14 15.88 20.54
CA THR A 394 3.53 17.18 20.85
C THR A 394 2.68 17.69 19.67
N ASN A 395 1.44 18.10 19.97
CA ASN A 395 0.45 18.51 18.96
C ASN A 395 0.18 17.44 17.89
N VAL A 396 0.32 16.17 18.27
CA VAL A 396 -0.07 15.02 17.47
C VAL A 396 -1.15 14.28 18.26
N GLN A 397 -2.31 14.09 17.65
CA GLN A 397 -3.36 13.22 18.18
C GLN A 397 -3.31 11.89 17.46
N THR A 398 -3.44 10.78 18.18
CA THR A 398 -3.53 9.45 17.55
C THR A 398 -4.88 8.82 17.90
N GLN A 399 -5.61 8.43 16.86
CA GLN A 399 -6.91 7.77 16.94
C GLN A 399 -6.75 6.33 16.42
N VAL A 400 -6.90 5.35 17.30
CA VAL A 400 -6.87 3.92 16.94
C VAL A 400 -8.29 3.42 16.85
N GLY A 401 -8.72 3.04 15.65
CA GLY A 401 -10.07 2.60 15.35
C GLY A 401 -10.34 1.13 15.69
N ALA A 402 -11.63 0.78 15.66
CA ALA A 402 -12.14 -0.55 15.96
C ALA A 402 -11.48 -1.66 15.12
N GLY A 403 -11.21 -2.80 15.75
CA GLY A 403 -10.70 -4.00 15.09
C GLY A 403 -9.33 -3.87 14.41
N LEU A 404 -8.58 -2.78 14.64
CA LEU A 404 -7.19 -2.65 14.19
C LEU A 404 -6.25 -3.31 15.20
N VAL A 405 -5.24 -4.03 14.71
CA VAL A 405 -4.13 -4.52 15.53
C VAL A 405 -2.91 -3.61 15.39
N LEU A 406 -2.41 -3.11 16.50
CA LEU A 406 -1.06 -2.55 16.63
C LEU A 406 -0.13 -3.63 17.16
N GLU A 407 0.73 -4.19 16.31
CA GLU A 407 1.62 -5.30 16.67
C GLU A 407 3.06 -4.82 16.88
N ALA A 408 3.51 -4.82 18.12
CA ALA A 408 4.88 -4.48 18.52
C ALA A 408 5.72 -5.76 18.61
N VAL A 409 6.69 -5.93 17.71
CA VAL A 409 7.49 -7.19 17.64
C VAL A 409 8.77 -7.19 18.45
N SER A 410 9.09 -6.08 19.12
CA SER A 410 10.32 -5.87 19.89
C SER A 410 11.60 -6.06 19.07
N GLY A 411 12.42 -5.01 18.96
CA GLY A 411 13.77 -5.14 18.40
C GLY A 411 14.80 -5.51 19.46
N ALA A 412 16.03 -5.80 19.02
CA ALA A 412 17.16 -6.08 19.92
C ALA A 412 17.58 -4.84 20.75
N ASN A 413 17.32 -3.63 20.25
CA ASN A 413 17.74 -2.38 20.87
C ASN A 413 16.72 -1.90 21.91
N ALA A 414 17.18 -1.35 23.04
CA ALA A 414 16.30 -0.87 24.11
C ALA A 414 15.25 0.16 23.63
N ALA A 415 15.63 1.08 22.74
CA ALA A 415 14.69 2.07 22.17
C ALA A 415 13.55 1.43 21.37
N SER A 416 13.82 0.28 20.74
CA SER A 416 12.86 -0.51 19.95
C SER A 416 12.02 -1.48 20.78
N ARG A 417 12.12 -1.41 22.12
CA ARG A 417 11.39 -2.23 23.09
C ARG A 417 10.40 -1.41 23.94
N ALA A 418 10.49 -0.08 23.86
CA ALA A 418 9.66 0.83 24.64
C ALA A 418 8.45 1.32 23.85
N ASN A 419 7.25 0.85 24.23
CA ASN A 419 5.99 1.30 23.66
C ASN A 419 5.38 2.39 24.52
N ASN A 420 4.92 3.45 23.86
CA ASN A 420 4.24 4.56 24.51
C ASN A 420 2.95 4.87 23.75
N LEU A 421 1.82 4.41 24.27
CA LEU A 421 0.50 4.73 23.73
C LEU A 421 -0.11 5.96 24.42
N SER A 422 0.69 6.73 25.16
CA SER A 422 0.23 7.97 25.79
C SER A 422 0.00 9.08 24.76
N GLY A 423 -0.61 10.18 25.20
CA GLY A 423 -0.82 11.38 24.39
C GLY A 423 -2.30 11.77 24.34
N THR A 424 -2.72 12.33 23.20
CA THR A 424 -4.11 12.76 22.96
C THR A 424 -4.74 11.97 21.81
N GLY A 425 -6.08 12.00 21.72
CA GLY A 425 -6.87 11.19 20.79
C GLY A 425 -7.47 9.95 21.46
N THR A 426 -8.04 9.04 20.67
CA THR A 426 -8.84 7.90 21.14
C THR A 426 -8.16 6.56 20.84
N ILE A 427 -8.45 5.55 21.66
CA ILE A 427 -8.12 4.15 21.38
C ILE A 427 -9.42 3.36 21.57
N ASP A 428 -9.92 2.77 20.50
CA ASP A 428 -11.17 2.02 20.52
C ASP A 428 -11.04 0.76 21.39
N SER A 429 -12.08 0.45 22.16
CA SER A 429 -12.09 -0.71 23.08
C SER A 429 -11.93 -2.05 22.36
N THR A 430 -12.24 -2.12 21.07
CA THR A 430 -12.13 -3.33 20.24
C THR A 430 -10.84 -3.38 19.42
N SER A 431 -10.00 -2.34 19.48
CA SER A 431 -8.64 -2.41 18.93
C SER A 431 -7.78 -3.37 19.75
N VAL A 432 -6.69 -3.88 19.17
CA VAL A 432 -5.74 -4.76 19.87
C VAL A 432 -4.37 -4.10 19.87
N PHE A 433 -3.78 -3.91 21.05
CA PHE A 433 -2.33 -3.77 21.16
C PHE A 433 -1.74 -5.14 21.46
N ARG A 434 -0.92 -5.65 20.53
CA ARG A 434 -0.25 -6.93 20.65
C ARG A 434 1.25 -6.72 20.84
N PHE A 435 1.80 -7.21 21.94
CA PHE A 435 3.23 -7.42 22.08
C PHE A 435 3.59 -8.84 21.64
N ASN A 436 4.40 -8.96 20.60
CA ASN A 436 4.76 -10.24 19.99
C ASN A 436 6.27 -10.31 19.74
N ALA A 437 7.03 -10.46 20.82
CA ALA A 437 8.49 -10.48 20.73
C ALA A 437 8.98 -11.55 19.76
N THR A 438 9.88 -11.17 18.85
CA THR A 438 10.55 -12.09 17.92
C THR A 438 11.36 -13.17 18.64
N ASP A 439 11.88 -12.86 19.82
CA ASP A 439 12.54 -13.78 20.74
C ASP A 439 11.78 -13.79 22.08
N PRO A 440 11.25 -14.95 22.54
CA PRO A 440 10.50 -15.06 23.79
C PRO A 440 11.27 -14.67 25.05
N SER A 441 12.60 -14.57 25.01
CA SER A 441 13.39 -14.05 26.14
C SER A 441 13.33 -12.53 26.26
N GLN A 442 12.81 -11.83 25.25
CA GLN A 442 12.80 -10.38 25.25
C GLN A 442 11.69 -9.80 26.14
N THR A 443 12.07 -8.74 26.84
CA THR A 443 11.18 -7.85 27.59
C THR A 443 10.92 -6.56 26.81
N GLY A 444 9.66 -6.18 26.65
CA GLY A 444 9.24 -4.85 26.21
C GLY A 444 8.61 -4.06 27.35
N THR A 445 8.45 -2.76 27.16
CA THR A 445 7.67 -1.91 28.08
C THR A 445 6.46 -1.29 27.38
N LEU A 446 5.42 -0.98 28.16
CA LEU A 446 4.26 -0.22 27.73
C LEU A 446 3.92 0.86 28.75
N THR A 447 3.78 2.10 28.27
CA THR A 447 3.18 3.22 29.01
C THR A 447 1.96 3.73 28.26
N SER A 448 0.92 4.06 29.00
CA SER A 448 -0.28 4.72 28.47
C SER A 448 -0.94 5.57 29.56
N ASN A 449 -1.33 6.80 29.23
CA ASN A 449 -2.23 7.63 30.03
C ASN A 449 -3.70 7.53 29.57
N ARG A 450 -3.98 6.58 28.66
CA ARG A 450 -5.30 6.34 28.06
C ARG A 450 -5.69 4.89 28.26
N ASN A 451 -7.00 4.64 28.36
CA ASN A 451 -7.51 3.29 28.24
C ASN A 451 -7.16 2.74 26.86
N ILE A 452 -6.81 1.46 26.82
CA ILE A 452 -6.51 0.74 25.58
C ILE A 452 -7.62 -0.29 25.32
N GLY A 453 -7.65 -0.83 24.11
CA GLY A 453 -8.57 -1.92 23.76
C GLY A 453 -8.17 -3.24 24.43
N VAL A 454 -7.98 -4.28 23.62
CA VAL A 454 -7.41 -5.55 24.07
C VAL A 454 -5.90 -5.38 24.24
N LEU A 455 -5.39 -5.78 25.40
CA LEU A 455 -3.95 -5.93 25.64
C LEU A 455 -3.57 -7.39 25.45
N GLU A 456 -2.84 -7.70 24.38
CA GLU A 456 -2.38 -9.04 24.09
C GLU A 456 -0.85 -9.16 24.25
N VAL A 457 -0.40 -10.11 25.08
CA VAL A 457 1.01 -10.52 25.14
C VAL A 457 1.11 -11.89 24.47
N ALA A 458 1.52 -11.88 23.20
CA ALA A 458 1.59 -13.07 22.38
C ALA A 458 2.89 -13.85 22.58
N SER A 459 4.01 -13.16 22.83
CA SER A 459 5.34 -13.73 23.06
C SER A 459 6.18 -12.74 23.87
N GLY A 460 7.10 -13.27 24.70
CA GLY A 460 7.99 -12.46 25.51
C GLY A 460 7.39 -11.99 26.85
N THR A 461 8.06 -11.04 27.47
CA THR A 461 7.57 -10.34 28.66
C THR A 461 7.20 -8.90 28.32
N LEU A 462 6.00 -8.44 28.66
CA LEU A 462 5.63 -7.04 28.58
C LEU A 462 5.53 -6.46 30.00
N THR A 463 6.26 -5.39 30.27
CA THR A 463 6.22 -4.69 31.56
C THR A 463 5.46 -3.37 31.43
N ILE A 464 4.47 -3.14 32.30
CA ILE A 464 3.77 -1.86 32.39
C ILE A 464 4.62 -0.87 33.19
N VAL A 465 4.86 0.31 32.64
CA VAL A 465 5.70 1.36 33.24
C VAL A 465 5.05 2.74 33.11
N GLY A 466 5.49 3.69 33.93
CA GLY A 466 4.97 5.06 34.01
C GLY A 466 4.27 5.34 35.34
N ASP A 467 3.64 6.52 35.44
CA ASP A 467 3.07 7.01 36.71
C ASP A 467 1.54 6.89 36.79
N THR A 468 0.87 6.56 35.68
CA THR A 468 -0.60 6.50 35.57
C THR A 468 -1.07 5.07 35.28
N ASP A 469 -2.04 4.60 36.07
CA ASP A 469 -2.77 3.37 35.77
C ASP A 469 -3.67 3.56 34.53
N PHE A 470 -3.97 2.45 33.84
CA PHE A 470 -4.91 2.46 32.71
C PHE A 470 -5.80 1.22 32.71
N THR A 471 -6.92 1.28 31.98
CA THR A 471 -7.82 0.14 31.79
C THR A 471 -7.61 -0.48 30.40
N ALA A 472 -7.45 -1.81 30.33
CA ALA A 472 -7.55 -2.59 29.10
C ALA A 472 -9.02 -2.95 28.87
N ALA A 473 -9.75 -2.04 28.23
CA ALA A 473 -11.21 -2.06 28.12
C ALA A 473 -11.73 -3.26 27.30
N GLY A 474 -10.92 -3.78 26.38
CA GLY A 474 -11.25 -4.95 25.57
C GLY A 474 -10.91 -6.30 26.21
N GLY A 475 -10.15 -6.30 27.32
CA GLY A 475 -9.61 -7.52 27.93
C GLY A 475 -8.09 -7.55 27.97
N ILE A 476 -7.55 -8.41 28.83
CA ILE A 476 -6.14 -8.81 28.84
C ILE A 476 -6.04 -10.26 28.35
N LEU A 477 -5.18 -10.51 27.37
CA LEU A 477 -4.88 -11.82 26.82
C LEU A 477 -3.38 -12.10 26.94
N ILE A 478 -3.01 -13.21 27.57
CA ILE A 478 -1.62 -13.62 27.75
C ILE A 478 -1.48 -15.02 27.18
N ASN A 479 -0.77 -15.16 26.07
CA ASN A 479 -0.59 -16.45 25.42
C ASN A 479 0.35 -17.36 26.22
N ALA A 480 0.28 -18.67 25.95
CA ALA A 480 1.09 -19.67 26.64
C ALA A 480 2.59 -19.35 26.56
N GLY A 481 3.26 -19.27 27.72
CA GLY A 481 4.70 -18.96 27.81
C GLY A 481 5.04 -17.46 27.77
N ALA A 482 4.07 -16.57 27.53
CA ALA A 482 4.24 -15.13 27.63
C ALA A 482 3.96 -14.63 29.05
N THR A 483 4.50 -13.45 29.39
CA THR A 483 4.30 -12.82 30.71
C THR A 483 3.88 -11.36 30.58
N LEU A 484 2.82 -10.97 31.28
CA LEU A 484 2.49 -9.56 31.54
C LEU A 484 2.94 -9.22 32.97
N ASN A 485 3.80 -8.22 33.12
CA ASN A 485 4.26 -7.71 34.41
C ASN A 485 3.69 -6.30 34.63
N LEU A 486 2.89 -6.12 35.68
CA LEU A 486 2.24 -4.85 36.01
C LEU A 486 3.17 -3.87 36.74
N GLY A 487 4.34 -4.31 37.19
CA GLY A 487 5.34 -3.48 37.85
C GLY A 487 4.83 -2.88 39.15
N SER A 488 4.88 -1.55 39.26
CA SER A 488 4.30 -0.84 40.42
C SER A 488 2.92 -0.24 40.12
N ARG A 489 2.33 -0.58 38.97
CA ARG A 489 1.11 0.03 38.43
C ARG A 489 0.01 -1.01 38.30
N MET A 490 -1.22 -0.55 38.09
CA MET A 490 -2.34 -1.41 37.76
C MET A 490 -2.74 -1.26 36.29
N ALA A 491 -2.86 -2.39 35.60
CA ALA A 491 -3.67 -2.50 34.38
C ALA A 491 -4.95 -3.26 34.75
N SER A 492 -6.08 -2.55 34.82
CA SER A 492 -7.37 -3.16 35.17
C SER A 492 -8.08 -3.67 33.93
N SER A 493 -8.82 -4.77 34.07
CA SER A 493 -9.70 -5.27 33.02
C SER A 493 -10.87 -6.04 33.60
N SER A 494 -11.99 -6.07 32.88
CA SER A 494 -13.14 -6.92 33.18
C SER A 494 -12.97 -8.36 32.70
N SER A 495 -11.92 -8.65 31.92
CA SER A 495 -11.65 -9.97 31.36
C SER A 495 -10.16 -10.29 31.32
N TYR A 496 -9.78 -11.47 31.80
CA TYR A 496 -8.43 -12.02 31.70
C TYR A 496 -8.48 -13.36 30.98
N THR A 497 -7.69 -13.50 29.93
CA THR A 497 -7.55 -14.75 29.18
C THR A 497 -6.11 -15.26 29.26
N PHE A 498 -5.96 -16.51 29.70
CA PHE A 498 -4.67 -17.20 29.79
C PHE A 498 -4.62 -18.34 28.79
N GLY A 499 -3.68 -18.26 27.85
CA GLY A 499 -3.41 -19.35 26.90
C GLY A 499 -2.65 -20.49 27.57
N LEU A 500 -3.00 -21.73 27.24
CA LEU A 500 -2.31 -22.95 27.70
C LEU A 500 -1.90 -23.84 26.52
N ASN A 501 -0.63 -24.28 26.52
CA ASN A 501 -0.12 -25.28 25.60
C ASN A 501 0.97 -26.15 26.24
N GLY A 502 0.73 -27.47 26.25
CA GLY A 502 1.61 -28.44 26.87
C GLY A 502 1.79 -28.12 28.35
N ALA A 503 3.01 -27.79 28.74
CA ALA A 503 3.35 -27.37 30.10
C ALA A 503 3.29 -25.84 30.31
N ASN A 504 3.10 -25.05 29.25
CA ASN A 504 3.18 -23.59 29.32
C ASN A 504 1.80 -22.97 29.55
N ILE A 505 1.76 -21.95 30.41
CA ILE A 505 0.61 -21.07 30.63
C ILE A 505 1.05 -19.61 30.45
N GLY A 506 0.13 -18.74 30.04
CA GLY A 506 0.34 -17.29 30.14
C GLY A 506 0.41 -16.85 31.59
N ARG A 507 1.29 -15.90 31.93
CA ARG A 507 1.51 -15.49 33.32
C ARG A 507 1.26 -14.00 33.52
N LEU A 508 0.54 -13.67 34.59
CA LEU A 508 0.34 -12.31 35.08
C LEU A 508 1.14 -12.12 36.37
N ASP A 509 2.08 -11.20 36.34
CA ASP A 509 2.83 -10.74 37.50
C ASP A 509 2.28 -9.39 37.94
N GLY A 510 1.59 -9.34 39.08
CA GLY A 510 1.09 -8.09 39.67
C GLY A 510 2.19 -7.17 40.20
N GLY A 511 3.45 -7.60 40.14
CA GLY A 511 4.61 -6.85 40.58
C GLY A 511 4.59 -6.60 42.08
N SER A 512 4.56 -5.32 42.49
CA SER A 512 4.56 -4.95 43.92
C SER A 512 3.18 -4.95 44.59
N SER A 513 2.12 -5.40 43.91
CA SER A 513 0.75 -5.35 44.42
C SER A 513 -0.04 -6.59 44.05
N ALA A 514 -1.02 -6.96 44.90
CA ALA A 514 -1.90 -8.08 44.61
C ALA A 514 -2.82 -7.75 43.42
N THR A 515 -3.05 -8.74 42.55
CA THR A 515 -3.97 -8.61 41.42
C THR A 515 -5.40 -8.81 41.91
N SER A 516 -6.25 -7.79 41.81
CA SER A 516 -7.68 -7.94 42.12
C SER A 516 -8.42 -8.60 40.96
N LEU A 517 -9.12 -9.70 41.26
CA LEU A 517 -10.00 -10.42 40.34
C LEU A 517 -11.48 -10.02 40.52
N ALA A 518 -11.78 -9.08 41.42
CA ALA A 518 -13.14 -8.71 41.77
C ALA A 518 -13.95 -8.28 40.52
N GLY A 519 -15.01 -9.01 40.22
CA GLY A 519 -15.89 -8.71 39.09
C GLY A 519 -15.32 -9.01 37.69
N ALA A 520 -14.13 -9.61 37.62
CA ALA A 520 -13.50 -10.00 36.35
C ALA A 520 -13.99 -11.37 35.87
N SER A 521 -14.07 -11.57 34.56
CA SER A 521 -14.24 -12.90 33.96
C SER A 521 -12.87 -13.49 33.63
N ILE A 522 -12.62 -14.72 34.06
CA ILE A 522 -11.37 -15.43 33.80
C ILE A 522 -11.63 -16.51 32.75
N ILE A 523 -10.76 -16.57 31.74
CA ILE A 523 -10.86 -17.50 30.62
C ILE A 523 -9.54 -18.26 30.51
N PHE A 524 -9.59 -19.58 30.59
CA PHE A 524 -8.46 -20.43 30.23
C PHE A 524 -8.66 -20.93 28.79
N ASN A 525 -7.80 -20.52 27.87
CA ASN A 525 -7.87 -20.89 26.45
C ASN A 525 -6.88 -22.02 26.18
N LEU A 526 -7.39 -23.24 26.04
CA LEU A 526 -6.61 -24.46 25.97
C LEU A 526 -6.39 -24.86 24.51
N SER A 527 -5.13 -25.04 24.12
CA SER A 527 -4.78 -25.71 22.86
C SER A 527 -5.06 -27.22 22.92
N SER A 528 -4.95 -27.91 21.78
CA SER A 528 -5.23 -29.36 21.67
C SER A 528 -4.24 -30.26 22.42
N SER A 529 -3.10 -29.75 22.85
CA SER A 529 -2.11 -30.46 23.66
C SER A 529 -2.09 -29.89 25.07
N ILE A 530 -2.80 -30.50 26.01
CA ILE A 530 -2.74 -30.17 27.45
C ILE A 530 -2.11 -31.30 28.24
N ILE A 531 -1.44 -30.97 29.34
CA ILE A 531 -0.79 -31.94 30.24
C ILE A 531 -1.51 -31.87 31.59
N ASN A 532 -1.80 -33.03 32.18
CA ASN A 532 -2.34 -33.07 33.54
C ASN A 532 -1.32 -32.46 34.51
N GLY A 533 -1.76 -31.52 35.34
CA GLY A 533 -0.88 -30.82 36.25
C GLY A 533 -1.48 -29.53 36.80
N THR A 534 -0.65 -28.85 37.58
CA THR A 534 -0.95 -27.54 38.15
C THR A 534 -0.22 -26.48 37.35
N TYR A 535 -0.96 -25.45 36.96
CA TYR A 535 -0.48 -24.28 36.24
C TYR A 535 -0.58 -23.04 37.12
N ASP A 536 0.40 -22.15 36.94
CA ASP A 536 0.58 -20.93 37.73
C ASP A 536 0.37 -19.68 36.85
N PRO A 537 -0.88 -19.24 36.62
CA PRO A 537 -1.18 -18.05 35.84
C PRO A 537 -0.88 -16.74 36.59
N PHE A 538 -0.71 -16.75 37.91
CA PHE A 538 -0.50 -15.55 38.72
C PHE A 538 0.79 -15.64 39.53
N VAL A 539 1.79 -14.84 39.16
CA VAL A 539 3.10 -14.83 39.85
C VAL A 539 3.02 -14.11 41.21
N SER A 540 2.06 -13.19 41.35
CA SER A 540 1.80 -12.40 42.56
C SER A 540 0.53 -12.88 43.27
N GLU A 541 0.34 -12.45 44.52
CA GLU A 541 -0.91 -12.67 45.25
C GLU A 541 -2.13 -12.16 44.46
N ILE A 542 -3.26 -12.88 44.59
CA ILE A 542 -4.55 -12.48 44.04
C ILE A 542 -5.53 -12.14 45.15
N THR A 543 -6.47 -11.24 44.86
CA THR A 543 -7.54 -10.85 45.80
C THR A 543 -8.89 -10.75 45.11
N GLY A 544 -9.98 -10.77 45.89
CA GLY A 544 -11.34 -10.65 45.37
C GLY A 544 -11.85 -11.92 44.68
N THR A 545 -13.12 -11.89 44.29
CA THR A 545 -13.80 -13.03 43.65
C THR A 545 -14.16 -12.69 42.21
N PRO A 546 -13.77 -13.50 41.21
CA PRO A 546 -14.14 -13.30 39.83
C PRO A 546 -15.65 -13.46 39.62
N LEU A 547 -16.18 -12.79 38.61
CA LEU A 547 -17.57 -12.90 38.17
C LEU A 547 -17.85 -14.28 37.56
N SER A 548 -16.88 -14.81 36.79
CA SER A 548 -17.00 -16.12 36.15
C SER A 548 -15.63 -16.70 35.84
N ILE A 549 -15.56 -18.03 35.71
CA ILE A 549 -14.40 -18.73 35.18
C ILE A 549 -14.85 -19.73 34.11
N SER A 550 -14.21 -19.66 32.95
CA SER A 550 -14.56 -20.49 31.79
C SER A 550 -13.33 -21.07 31.10
N ILE A 551 -13.56 -22.12 30.32
CA ILE A 551 -12.58 -22.83 29.52
C ILE A 551 -13.02 -22.76 28.07
N THR A 552 -12.09 -22.43 27.19
CA THR A 552 -12.30 -22.32 25.73
C THR A 552 -11.18 -23.03 24.98
N GLY A 553 -11.33 -23.17 23.66
CA GLY A 553 -10.37 -23.87 22.79
C GLY A 553 -10.74 -25.33 22.58
N ALA A 554 -9.84 -26.26 22.91
CA ALA A 554 -10.06 -27.70 22.77
C ALA A 554 -11.22 -28.23 23.63
N TYR A 555 -11.53 -27.51 24.71
CA TYR A 555 -12.68 -27.76 25.58
C TYR A 555 -13.53 -26.49 25.63
N THR A 556 -14.82 -26.63 25.92
CA THR A 556 -15.71 -25.49 26.16
C THR A 556 -16.61 -25.80 27.34
N LEU A 557 -16.36 -25.16 28.48
CA LEU A 557 -17.19 -25.30 29.67
C LEU A 557 -17.06 -24.10 30.62
N ASN A 558 -18.11 -23.84 31.40
CA ASN A 558 -18.09 -22.87 32.50
C ASN A 558 -17.88 -23.61 33.81
N LEU A 559 -17.00 -23.10 34.67
CA LEU A 559 -16.78 -23.67 35.99
C LEU A 559 -17.86 -23.19 36.96
N THR A 560 -18.19 -24.04 37.93
CA THR A 560 -19.13 -23.71 39.00
C THR A 560 -18.35 -23.39 40.28
N GLN A 561 -18.77 -22.35 40.98
CA GLN A 561 -18.14 -21.92 42.22
C GLN A 561 -18.63 -22.76 43.42
N SER A 562 -17.69 -23.19 44.26
CA SER A 562 -17.93 -23.74 45.59
C SER A 562 -16.86 -23.21 46.55
N GLY A 563 -17.21 -22.22 47.37
CA GLY A 563 -16.26 -21.51 48.23
C GLY A 563 -15.21 -20.76 47.42
N ASN A 564 -13.93 -20.99 47.73
CA ASN A 564 -12.78 -20.40 47.03
C ASN A 564 -12.36 -21.19 45.77
N THR A 565 -13.10 -22.23 45.39
CA THR A 565 -12.72 -23.10 44.27
C THR A 565 -13.80 -23.11 43.19
N TRP A 566 -13.38 -23.05 41.95
CA TRP A 566 -14.21 -23.20 40.77
C TRP A 566 -13.89 -24.53 40.10
N THR A 567 -14.88 -25.36 39.79
CA THR A 567 -14.67 -26.68 39.20
C THR A 567 -15.61 -27.01 38.06
N GLY A 568 -15.19 -27.92 37.19
CA GLY A 568 -16.02 -28.46 36.11
C GLY A 568 -15.34 -29.63 35.43
N THR A 569 -16.13 -30.54 34.86
CA THR A 569 -15.64 -31.72 34.17
C THR A 569 -16.12 -31.69 32.72
N ALA A 570 -15.20 -31.82 31.76
CA ALA A 570 -15.53 -31.93 30.36
C ALA A 570 -16.13 -33.28 30.02
N ALA A 571 -16.77 -33.38 28.85
CA ALA A 571 -17.36 -34.62 28.36
C ALA A 571 -16.33 -35.76 28.17
N GLY A 572 -15.04 -35.44 28.00
CA GLY A 572 -13.94 -36.40 27.94
C GLY A 572 -13.49 -36.97 29.29
N GLY A 573 -14.03 -36.44 30.40
CA GLY A 573 -13.69 -36.84 31.76
C GLY A 573 -12.58 -36.00 32.40
N GLU A 574 -11.93 -35.12 31.65
CA GLU A 574 -11.00 -34.14 32.20
C GLU A 574 -11.71 -33.19 33.16
N THR A 575 -11.17 -33.08 34.36
CA THR A 575 -11.63 -32.17 35.41
C THR A 575 -10.70 -30.98 35.47
N PHE A 576 -11.29 -29.81 35.63
CA PHE A 576 -10.61 -28.54 35.72
C PHE A 576 -10.98 -27.88 37.04
N SER A 577 -9.99 -27.29 37.70
CA SER A 577 -10.25 -26.47 38.87
C SER A 577 -9.41 -25.21 38.90
N PHE A 578 -9.94 -24.16 39.52
CA PHE A 578 -9.24 -22.93 39.80
C PHE A 578 -9.49 -22.50 41.24
N SER A 579 -8.42 -22.13 41.97
CA SER A 579 -8.52 -21.62 43.34
C SER A 579 -8.32 -20.11 43.38
N THR A 580 -9.30 -19.37 43.89
CA THR A 580 -9.17 -17.92 44.13
C THR A 580 -8.31 -17.60 45.37
N GLU A 581 -7.91 -18.61 46.13
CA GLU A 581 -7.02 -18.46 47.29
C GLU A 581 -5.55 -18.59 46.89
N THR A 582 -5.24 -19.52 45.98
CA THR A 582 -3.85 -19.77 45.54
C THR A 582 -3.54 -19.25 44.14
N GLY A 583 -4.56 -18.93 43.34
CA GLY A 583 -4.41 -18.56 41.92
C GLY A 583 -4.07 -19.72 40.99
N TYR A 584 -4.02 -20.96 41.49
CA TYR A 584 -3.64 -22.11 40.67
C TYR A 584 -4.79 -22.62 39.81
N PHE A 585 -4.46 -22.97 38.57
CA PHE A 585 -5.33 -23.70 37.66
C PHE A 585 -4.85 -25.15 37.54
N VAL A 586 -5.74 -26.13 37.76
CA VAL A 586 -5.38 -27.55 37.75
C VAL A 586 -6.18 -28.27 36.68
N VAL A 587 -5.49 -29.11 35.92
CA VAL A 587 -6.06 -30.05 34.95
C VAL A 587 -5.80 -31.47 35.44
N SER A 588 -6.85 -32.27 35.61
CA SER A 588 -6.75 -33.67 35.98
C SER A 588 -7.63 -34.55 35.07
N GLY A 589 -7.02 -35.51 34.38
CA GLY A 589 -7.77 -36.54 33.65
C GLY A 589 -8.29 -37.63 34.60
N VAL A 590 -9.33 -38.35 34.18
CA VAL A 590 -9.62 -39.66 34.76
C VAL A 590 -8.48 -40.59 34.36
N VAL A 591 -7.68 -41.06 35.31
CA VAL A 591 -6.86 -42.25 35.07
C VAL A 591 -7.87 -43.34 34.68
N PRO A 592 -7.78 -43.98 33.50
CA PRO A 592 -8.62 -45.13 33.23
C PRO A 592 -8.37 -46.10 34.38
N GLU A 593 -9.37 -46.37 35.22
CA GLU A 593 -9.26 -47.51 36.12
C GLU A 593 -8.85 -48.68 35.22
N PRO A 594 -7.79 -49.44 35.56
CA PRO A 594 -7.53 -50.68 34.83
C PRO A 594 -8.83 -51.46 34.91
N SER A 595 -9.50 -51.62 33.75
CA SER A 595 -10.80 -52.26 33.67
C SER A 595 -10.75 -53.51 34.53
N SER A 596 -11.68 -53.66 35.47
CA SER A 596 -11.78 -54.79 36.41
C SER A 596 -11.73 -56.18 35.73
N LEU A 597 -11.85 -56.23 34.40
CA LEU A 597 -11.55 -57.37 33.54
C LEU A 597 -10.08 -57.85 33.56
N SER A 598 -9.07 -57.00 33.79
CA SER A 598 -7.66 -57.41 33.79
C SER A 598 -7.20 -58.06 35.11
N LEU A 599 -7.85 -57.73 36.23
CA LEU A 599 -7.63 -58.38 37.54
C LEU A 599 -8.32 -59.75 37.65
N LEU A 600 -9.40 -59.99 36.89
CA LEU A 600 -10.05 -61.30 36.79
C LEU A 600 -9.24 -62.29 35.93
N THR A 601 -8.44 -61.82 34.96
CA THR A 601 -7.58 -62.70 34.15
C THR A 601 -6.31 -63.18 34.87
N LEU A 602 -5.78 -62.43 35.85
CA LEU A 602 -4.62 -62.90 36.64
C LEU A 602 -5.02 -63.92 37.73
N SER A 603 -6.24 -63.83 38.26
CA SER A 603 -6.73 -64.74 39.31
C SER A 603 -7.20 -66.10 38.76
N LEU A 604 -7.64 -66.19 37.49
CA LEU A 604 -7.94 -67.48 36.84
C LEU A 604 -6.70 -68.26 36.40
N MET A 605 -5.57 -67.59 36.08
CA MET A 605 -4.35 -68.28 35.65
C MET A 605 -3.57 -68.96 36.78
N ALA A 606 -3.74 -68.53 38.04
CA ALA A 606 -3.07 -69.14 39.19
C ALA A 606 -3.75 -70.42 39.71
N ILE A 607 -5.04 -70.64 39.42
CA ILE A 607 -5.76 -71.88 39.81
C ILE A 607 -5.58 -72.99 38.76
N GLY A 608 -5.27 -72.65 37.50
CA GLY A 608 -5.07 -73.61 36.41
C GLY A 608 -3.76 -74.42 36.47
N LEU A 609 -2.78 -74.02 37.29
CA LEU A 609 -1.48 -74.68 37.40
C LEU A 609 -1.41 -75.78 38.49
N PHE A 610 -2.48 -76.00 39.25
CA PHE A 610 -2.51 -77.04 40.31
C PHE A 610 -3.14 -78.38 39.90
N PHE A 611 -3.67 -78.52 38.67
CA PHE A 611 -4.34 -79.74 38.20
C PHE A 611 -3.88 -80.18 36.80
N ARG A 612 -2.60 -80.55 36.63
CA ARG A 612 -2.20 -81.43 35.51
C ARG A 612 -0.84 -82.13 35.68
N SER A 613 -0.78 -83.12 36.58
CA SER A 613 0.16 -84.25 36.42
C SER A 613 -0.35 -85.50 37.15
N SER A 614 -1.35 -86.16 36.56
CA SER A 614 -1.71 -87.53 36.93
C SER A 614 -2.05 -88.32 35.66
N LYS A 615 -1.24 -89.37 35.45
CA LYS A 615 -1.46 -90.56 34.61
C LYS A 615 -1.24 -90.42 33.10
N TYR A 616 -0.14 -91.04 32.65
CA TYR A 616 -0.24 -92.16 31.72
C TYR A 616 0.60 -93.33 32.21
N ARG A 617 0.02 -94.53 32.07
CA ARG A 617 0.44 -95.85 32.60
C ARG A 617 0.64 -96.77 31.39
N THR A 618 1.75 -97.52 31.39
CA THR A 618 2.01 -98.85 30.78
C THR A 618 1.40 -99.21 29.42
N SER A 619 2.28 -99.49 28.45
CA SER A 619 2.54 -100.83 27.90
C SER A 619 3.87 -100.81 27.15
#